data_AF-A0A0E3STW1-F1
#
_entry.id   AF-A0A0E3STW1-F1
#
_cell.length_a   1.000
_cell.length_b   1.000
_cell.length_c   1.000
_cell.angle_alpha   90.00
_cell.angle_beta   90.00
_cell.angle_gamma   90.00
#
_symmetry.space_group_name_H-M   'P 1'
#
loop_
_entity.id
_entity.type
_entity.pdbx_description
1 polymer ?
#
loop_
_entity_poly.entity_id
_entity_poly.type
_entity_poly.pdbx_seq_one_letter_code
_entity_poly.pdbx_strand_id
1 'polypeptide(L)'
;MKMKVLMVSLIALLLVAMSGCTEPAEPEDLVTTTDLSVDGVVLENIPEGFEYLGVHSVDIEDVKADYADVDGIVQASEGIYQLDSVDHYIIAIELDSPEAAEELVTQYKSSFPSAVIGRFEDESFNGHDATLITKHITLNGEQVPRYHYIWTNENFVFVVRGSTEDSATLLELAKATGF
;
A
#
# COMPACT_ATOMS: atom_id res chain seq x y z
N MET A 1 22.98 -64.42 51.43
CA MET A 1 22.90 -65.36 50.28
C MET A 1 23.31 -64.60 49.03
N LYS A 2 24.42 -64.98 48.40
CA LYS A 2 24.45 -65.72 47.11
C LYS A 2 23.67 -64.93 46.04
N MET A 3 24.22 -64.53 44.90
CA MET A 3 25.45 -64.93 44.21
C MET A 3 25.48 -64.07 42.93
N LYS A 4 26.68 -63.75 42.45
CA LYS A 4 27.09 -63.83 41.02
C LYS A 4 26.45 -62.85 40.03
N VAL A 5 27.10 -62.39 38.96
CA VAL A 5 28.47 -62.37 38.46
C VAL A 5 28.34 -61.66 37.11
N LEU A 6 29.34 -60.85 36.76
CA LEU A 6 29.74 -60.42 35.41
C LEU A 6 28.67 -60.10 34.34
N MET A 7 28.81 -58.92 33.73
CA MET A 7 29.26 -58.88 32.33
C MET A 7 30.01 -57.58 32.04
N VAL A 8 31.31 -57.73 31.78
CA VAL A 8 32.20 -56.75 31.16
C VAL A 8 32.16 -57.02 29.66
N SER A 9 31.86 -56.02 28.83
CA SER A 9 32.50 -55.80 27.50
C SER A 9 31.92 -54.52 26.89
N LEU A 10 32.67 -53.43 26.87
CA LEU A 10 33.54 -53.04 25.74
C LEU A 10 32.73 -52.50 24.56
N ILE A 11 32.64 -51.16 24.47
CA ILE A 11 32.99 -50.44 23.24
C ILE A 11 33.51 -49.08 23.67
N ALA A 12 34.77 -48.89 23.34
CA ALA A 12 35.52 -47.69 23.56
C ALA A 12 35.27 -46.70 22.41
N LEU A 13 35.50 -45.42 22.73
CA LEU A 13 35.82 -44.33 21.80
C LEU A 13 34.75 -43.95 20.77
N LEU A 14 34.08 -42.82 21.05
CA LEU A 14 34.16 -41.71 20.11
C LEU A 14 34.34 -40.39 20.89
N LEU A 15 35.57 -39.89 20.88
CA LEU A 15 35.88 -38.51 21.21
C LEU A 15 35.53 -37.66 19.99
N VAL A 16 34.58 -36.73 20.13
CA VAL A 16 34.69 -35.44 19.44
C VAL A 16 34.31 -34.37 20.46
N ALA A 17 35.34 -33.64 20.88
CA ALA A 17 35.18 -32.41 21.60
C ALA A 17 34.60 -31.35 20.65
N MET A 18 33.53 -30.69 21.08
CA MET A 18 33.23 -29.31 20.72
C MET A 18 32.71 -28.65 22.01
N SER A 19 33.62 -28.06 22.78
CA SER A 19 33.25 -26.91 23.59
C SER A 19 33.01 -25.77 22.62
N GLY A 20 31.75 -25.37 22.47
CA GLY A 20 31.35 -24.13 21.83
C GLY A 20 30.24 -23.52 22.68
N CYS A 21 30.41 -22.24 23.00
CA CYS A 21 29.48 -21.42 23.79
C CYS A 21 28.02 -21.69 23.44
N THR A 22 27.17 -21.86 24.44
CA THR A 22 25.77 -21.46 24.32
C THR A 22 25.75 -19.94 24.24
N GLU A 23 25.91 -19.41 23.03
CA GLU A 23 25.40 -18.09 22.70
C GLU A 23 23.88 -18.13 22.96
N PRO A 24 23.32 -17.22 23.75
CA PRO A 24 21.87 -17.07 23.78
C PRO A 24 21.44 -16.72 22.36
N ALA A 25 20.42 -17.42 21.85
CA ALA A 25 19.79 -17.07 20.59
C ALA A 25 19.44 -15.59 20.66
N GLU A 26 20.15 -14.77 19.88
CA GLU A 26 19.75 -13.41 19.63
C GLU A 26 18.33 -13.49 19.05
N PRO A 27 17.38 -12.66 19.51
CA PRO A 27 16.08 -12.61 18.88
C PRO A 27 16.33 -12.35 17.41
N GLU A 28 15.81 -13.24 16.55
CA GLU A 28 15.83 -13.02 15.11
C GLU A 28 15.35 -11.61 14.87
N ASP A 29 16.22 -10.82 14.21
CA ASP A 29 15.96 -9.44 13.85
C ASP A 29 14.50 -9.34 13.42
N LEU A 30 13.76 -8.47 14.12
CA LEU A 30 12.50 -7.95 13.62
C LEU A 30 12.74 -7.68 12.16
N VAL A 31 11.94 -8.31 11.29
CA VAL A 31 11.88 -8.01 9.87
C VAL A 31 11.90 -6.50 9.79
N THR A 32 13.05 -5.93 9.43
CA THR A 32 13.14 -4.54 9.03
C THR A 32 12.08 -4.46 7.96
N THR A 33 11.01 -3.73 8.26
CA THR A 33 10.13 -3.19 7.24
C THR A 33 11.10 -2.55 6.27
N THR A 34 11.41 -3.26 5.19
CA THR A 34 11.85 -2.64 3.95
C THR A 34 10.97 -1.42 3.79
N ASP A 35 11.56 -0.32 3.37
CA ASP A 35 10.86 0.94 3.11
C ASP A 35 9.85 0.68 1.97
N LEU A 36 8.74 0.02 2.31
CA LEU A 36 7.71 -0.52 1.40
C LEU A 36 6.68 0.56 1.07
N SER A 37 6.80 1.71 1.72
CA SER A 37 5.84 2.80 1.68
C SER A 37 6.52 4.03 1.13
N VAL A 38 6.01 4.52 0.00
CA VAL A 38 6.10 5.95 -0.28
C VAL A 38 5.37 6.67 0.86
N ASP A 39 5.87 7.84 1.26
CA ASP A 39 5.26 8.61 2.34
C ASP A 39 3.77 8.91 2.03
N GLY A 40 2.94 8.96 3.07
CA GLY A 40 1.53 9.34 2.96
C GLY A 40 0.49 8.24 2.66
N VAL A 41 0.88 6.97 2.50
CA VAL A 41 -0.11 5.86 2.38
C VAL A 41 -0.43 5.17 3.71
N VAL A 42 0.39 5.39 4.75
CA VAL A 42 0.13 4.96 6.13
C VAL A 42 -0.25 6.19 6.96
N LEU A 43 -1.51 6.27 7.37
CA LEU A 43 -2.05 7.46 8.04
C LEU A 43 -1.60 7.57 9.51
N GLU A 44 -1.21 8.77 9.93
CA GLU A 44 -0.95 9.06 11.35
C GLU A 44 -2.23 8.93 12.20
N ASN A 45 -3.35 9.42 11.66
CA ASN A 45 -4.65 9.39 12.30
C ASN A 45 -5.66 8.73 11.35
N ILE A 46 -5.93 7.45 11.58
CA ILE A 46 -6.93 6.70 10.81
C ILE A 46 -8.33 7.23 11.17
N PRO A 47 -9.18 7.61 10.20
CA PRO A 47 -10.52 8.09 10.47
C PRO A 47 -11.40 7.06 11.19
N GLU A 48 -12.45 7.54 11.86
CA GLU A 48 -13.33 6.66 12.65
C GLU A 48 -13.98 5.59 11.76
N GLY A 49 -13.95 4.33 12.23
CA GLY A 49 -14.52 3.18 11.52
C GLY A 49 -13.60 2.53 10.50
N PHE A 50 -12.54 3.20 10.05
CA PHE A 50 -11.55 2.58 9.17
C PHE A 50 -10.59 1.66 9.94
N GLU A 51 -10.26 0.52 9.34
CA GLU A 51 -9.22 -0.39 9.77
C GLU A 51 -8.09 -0.39 8.74
N TYR A 52 -6.84 -0.21 9.19
CA TYR A 52 -5.67 -0.36 8.32
C TYR A 52 -5.29 -1.84 8.18
N LEU A 53 -5.24 -2.33 6.95
CA LEU A 53 -4.98 -3.73 6.64
C LEU A 53 -3.52 -3.99 6.24
N GLY A 54 -2.83 -2.99 5.70
CA GLY A 54 -1.43 -3.12 5.30
C GLY A 54 -1.02 -2.18 4.17
N VAL A 55 0.25 -2.29 3.78
CA VAL A 55 0.86 -1.54 2.68
C VAL A 55 1.70 -2.47 1.84
N HIS A 56 1.77 -2.21 0.55
CA HIS A 56 2.71 -2.87 -0.35
C HIS A 56 3.21 -1.90 -1.44
N SER A 57 4.37 -2.21 -2.01
CA SER A 57 4.87 -1.53 -3.20
C SER A 57 4.05 -1.93 -4.42
N VAL A 58 3.78 -0.98 -5.31
CA VAL A 58 3.11 -1.20 -6.60
C VAL A 58 4.16 -1.25 -7.70
N ASP A 59 4.08 -2.23 -8.59
CA ASP A 59 4.99 -2.35 -9.73
C ASP A 59 4.81 -1.16 -10.69
N ILE A 60 5.92 -0.61 -11.19
CA ILE A 60 5.89 0.56 -12.10
C ILE A 60 5.08 0.28 -13.36
N GLU A 61 5.13 -0.96 -13.86
CA GLU A 61 4.36 -1.34 -15.06
C GLU A 61 2.84 -1.35 -14.78
N ASP A 62 2.43 -1.65 -13.54
CA ASP A 62 1.03 -1.54 -13.13
C ASP A 62 0.62 -0.08 -13.00
N VAL A 63 1.50 0.79 -12.47
CA VAL A 63 1.24 2.25 -12.43
C VAL A 63 1.01 2.80 -13.84
N LYS A 64 1.85 2.43 -14.81
CA LYS A 64 1.71 2.87 -16.21
C LYS A 64 0.42 2.38 -16.84
N ALA A 65 0.02 1.14 -16.55
CA ALA A 65 -1.18 0.53 -17.09
C ALA A 65 -2.46 1.15 -16.49
N ASP A 66 -2.47 1.41 -15.18
CA ASP A 66 -3.66 1.87 -14.46
C ASP A 66 -3.85 3.39 -14.51
N TYR A 67 -2.77 4.16 -14.66
CA TYR A 67 -2.77 5.62 -14.61
C TYR A 67 -2.28 6.25 -15.92
N ALA A 68 -0.96 6.33 -16.14
CA ALA A 68 -0.38 6.87 -17.35
C ALA A 68 1.06 6.40 -17.52
N ASP A 69 1.45 6.14 -18.77
CA ASP A 69 2.83 5.82 -19.13
C ASP A 69 3.63 7.11 -19.34
N VAL A 70 4.13 7.67 -18.24
CA VAL A 70 5.00 8.85 -18.22
C VAL A 70 6.41 8.47 -17.80
N ASP A 71 7.39 9.22 -18.31
CA ASP A 71 8.75 9.14 -17.82
C ASP A 71 8.85 9.68 -16.38
N GLY A 72 9.86 9.23 -15.63
CA GLY A 72 10.16 9.79 -14.31
C GLY A 72 9.43 9.14 -13.13
N ILE A 73 8.65 8.06 -13.33
CA ILE A 73 8.09 7.27 -12.21
C ILE A 73 9.25 6.60 -11.46
N VAL A 74 9.40 6.92 -10.16
CA VAL A 74 10.47 6.41 -9.30
C VAL A 74 10.01 5.16 -8.57
N GLN A 75 8.86 5.25 -7.89
CA GLN A 75 8.28 4.17 -7.09
C GLN A 75 6.81 4.46 -6.80
N ALA A 76 6.08 3.45 -6.33
CA ALA A 76 4.71 3.62 -5.86
C ALA A 76 4.39 2.64 -4.73
N SER A 77 3.45 3.01 -3.88
CA SER A 77 2.90 2.13 -2.84
C SER A 77 1.40 2.31 -2.70
N GLU A 78 0.72 1.25 -2.27
CA GLU A 78 -0.71 1.24 -2.00
C GLU A 78 -0.95 0.82 -0.54
N GLY A 79 -1.52 1.73 0.25
CA GLY A 79 -2.06 1.48 1.57
C GLY A 79 -3.51 1.00 1.47
N ILE A 80 -3.83 -0.06 2.21
CA ILE A 80 -5.13 -0.75 2.18
C ILE A 80 -5.86 -0.47 3.49
N TYR A 81 -7.09 0.03 3.38
CA TYR A 81 -7.98 0.35 4.48
C TYR A 81 -9.33 -0.30 4.27
N GLN A 82 -10.04 -0.65 5.34
CA GLN A 82 -11.38 -1.23 5.26
C GLN A 82 -12.37 -0.45 6.11
N LEU A 83 -13.57 -0.23 5.58
CA LEU A 83 -14.73 0.31 6.29
C LEU A 83 -15.94 -0.54 5.91
N ASP A 84 -16.67 -1.07 6.89
CA ASP A 84 -17.86 -1.90 6.67
C ASP A 84 -17.66 -3.07 5.68
N SER A 85 -16.50 -3.75 5.75
CA SER A 85 -16.09 -4.83 4.83
C SER A 85 -15.86 -4.40 3.37
N VAL A 86 -15.76 -3.10 3.11
CA VAL A 86 -15.39 -2.54 1.81
C VAL A 86 -13.97 -1.99 1.87
N ASP A 87 -13.13 -2.44 0.94
CA ASP A 87 -11.74 -2.00 0.85
C ASP A 87 -11.63 -0.65 0.12
N HIS A 88 -10.75 0.17 0.66
CA HIS A 88 -10.38 1.51 0.23
C HIS A 88 -8.85 1.59 0.16
N TYR A 89 -8.35 2.42 -0.73
CA TYR A 89 -6.94 2.44 -1.09
C TYR A 89 -6.44 3.86 -1.13
N ILE A 90 -5.23 4.07 -0.59
CA ILE A 90 -4.43 5.27 -0.76
C ILE A 90 -3.21 4.86 -1.57
N ILE A 91 -3.08 5.39 -2.77
CA ILE A 91 -1.93 5.15 -3.64
C ILE A 91 -1.09 6.42 -3.65
N ALA A 92 0.20 6.29 -3.40
CA ALA A 92 1.17 7.34 -3.61
C ALA A 92 2.16 6.91 -4.68
N ILE A 93 2.34 7.76 -5.69
CA ILE A 93 3.26 7.55 -6.80
C ILE A 93 4.30 8.66 -6.71
N GLU A 94 5.56 8.29 -6.54
CA GLU A 94 6.68 9.23 -6.53
C GLU A 94 7.22 9.38 -7.96
N LEU A 95 7.43 10.62 -8.38
CA LEU A 95 8.06 10.97 -9.63
C LEU A 95 9.35 11.75 -9.38
N ASP A 96 10.20 11.87 -10.40
CA ASP A 96 11.49 12.56 -10.30
C ASP A 96 11.36 14.08 -10.14
N SER A 97 10.18 14.64 -10.44
CA SER A 97 9.91 16.07 -10.47
C SER A 97 8.41 16.39 -10.30
N PRO A 98 8.07 17.59 -9.79
CA PRO A 98 6.69 18.07 -9.77
C PRO A 98 6.07 18.16 -11.17
N GLU A 99 6.84 18.52 -12.19
CA GLU A 99 6.37 18.60 -13.57
C GLU A 99 5.96 17.23 -14.11
N ALA A 100 6.69 16.17 -13.77
CA ALA A 100 6.31 14.80 -14.12
C ALA A 100 5.02 14.39 -13.40
N ALA A 101 4.84 14.77 -12.13
CA ALA A 101 3.63 14.48 -11.36
C ALA A 101 2.37 15.11 -12.00
N GLU A 102 2.46 16.39 -12.38
CA GLU A 102 1.39 17.09 -13.11
C GLU A 102 1.10 16.45 -14.48
N GLU A 103 2.13 16.00 -15.18
CA GLU A 103 1.97 15.31 -16.46
C GLU A 103 1.25 13.95 -16.28
N LEU A 104 1.57 13.19 -15.23
CA LEU A 104 0.87 11.94 -14.91
C LEU A 104 -0.62 12.20 -14.69
N VAL A 105 -0.98 13.18 -13.86
CA VAL A 105 -2.38 13.55 -13.60
C VAL A 105 -3.08 14.00 -14.89
N THR A 106 -2.41 14.81 -15.70
CA THR A 106 -2.95 15.31 -16.98
C THR A 106 -3.22 14.16 -17.95
N GLN A 107 -2.24 13.27 -18.15
CA GLN A 107 -2.40 12.13 -19.03
C GLN A 107 -3.44 11.14 -18.50
N TYR A 108 -3.46 10.88 -17.19
CA TYR A 108 -4.47 10.02 -16.59
C TYR A 108 -5.88 10.57 -16.83
N LYS A 109 -6.11 11.86 -16.61
CA LYS A 109 -7.41 12.52 -16.91
C LYS A 109 -7.74 12.45 -18.42
N SER A 110 -6.74 12.52 -19.30
CA SER A 110 -6.93 12.41 -20.75
C SER A 110 -7.31 11.00 -21.22
N SER A 111 -6.98 9.95 -20.45
CA SER A 111 -7.32 8.56 -20.78
C SER A 111 -8.82 8.28 -20.74
N PHE A 112 -9.60 9.12 -20.04
CA PHE A 112 -11.03 8.94 -19.90
C PHE A 112 -11.80 9.42 -21.13
N PRO A 113 -12.90 8.75 -21.52
CA PRO A 113 -13.75 9.20 -22.62
C PRO A 113 -14.33 10.59 -22.37
N SER A 114 -14.14 11.51 -23.33
CA SER A 114 -14.57 12.91 -23.26
C SER A 114 -16.09 13.12 -23.28
N ALA A 115 -16.87 12.09 -23.61
CA ALA A 115 -18.33 12.18 -23.73
C ALA A 115 -19.07 12.22 -22.38
N VAL A 116 -18.37 12.05 -21.25
CA VAL A 116 -18.98 12.04 -19.91
C VAL A 116 -18.88 13.42 -19.28
N ILE A 117 -19.99 14.15 -19.27
CA ILE A 117 -20.13 15.44 -18.59
C ILE A 117 -20.06 15.23 -17.07
N GLY A 118 -19.37 16.13 -16.36
CA GLY A 118 -19.26 16.08 -14.89
C GLY A 118 -18.33 14.97 -14.37
N ARG A 119 -17.46 14.42 -15.22
CA ARG A 119 -16.50 13.39 -14.79
C ARG A 119 -15.46 13.93 -13.80
N PHE A 120 -15.01 15.15 -14.03
CA PHE A 120 -13.96 15.81 -13.26
C PHE A 120 -14.58 17.01 -12.56
N GLU A 121 -14.51 17.01 -11.24
CA GLU A 121 -14.94 18.11 -10.39
C GLU A 121 -13.73 18.60 -9.59
N ASP A 122 -13.51 19.92 -9.61
CA ASP A 122 -12.44 20.55 -8.83
C ASP A 122 -12.85 20.58 -7.36
N GLU A 123 -11.95 20.15 -6.49
CA GLU A 123 -12.13 20.06 -5.05
C GLU A 123 -10.94 20.69 -4.33
N SER A 124 -11.10 21.04 -3.06
CA SER A 124 -9.97 21.49 -2.24
C SER A 124 -10.15 21.06 -0.81
N PHE A 125 -9.09 20.49 -0.25
CA PHE A 125 -8.99 20.12 1.15
C PHE A 125 -7.54 20.25 1.60
N ASN A 126 -7.31 20.37 2.91
CA ASN A 126 -5.98 20.52 3.53
C ASN A 126 -5.08 21.65 2.98
N GLY A 127 -5.59 22.53 2.12
CA GLY A 127 -4.85 23.65 1.55
C GLY A 127 -4.28 23.40 0.15
N HIS A 128 -4.60 22.28 -0.50
CA HIS A 128 -4.25 22.00 -1.89
C HIS A 128 -5.50 21.82 -2.78
N ASP A 129 -5.29 21.83 -4.08
CA ASP A 129 -6.31 21.56 -5.09
C ASP A 129 -6.30 20.08 -5.46
N ALA A 130 -7.48 19.47 -5.52
CA ALA A 130 -7.69 18.08 -5.90
C ALA A 130 -8.73 17.98 -7.01
N THR A 131 -8.77 16.83 -7.69
CA THR A 131 -9.84 16.49 -8.63
C THR A 131 -10.60 15.27 -8.11
N LEU A 132 -11.91 15.40 -7.98
CA LEU A 132 -12.83 14.26 -7.88
C LEU A 132 -13.10 13.71 -9.28
N ILE A 133 -12.80 12.42 -9.48
CA ILE A 133 -13.06 11.69 -10.70
C ILE A 133 -14.23 10.73 -10.48
N THR A 134 -15.29 10.88 -11.26
CA THR A 134 -16.42 9.93 -11.30
C THR A 134 -16.24 8.91 -12.42
N LYS A 135 -16.05 7.64 -12.06
CA LYS A 135 -16.07 6.47 -12.95
C LYS A 135 -17.43 5.78 -12.83
N HIS A 136 -17.89 5.12 -13.90
CA HIS A 136 -19.08 4.29 -13.83
C HIS A 136 -18.67 2.84 -14.14
N ILE A 137 -19.18 1.92 -13.34
CA ILE A 137 -19.02 0.47 -13.56
C ILE A 137 -20.39 -0.14 -13.82
N THR A 138 -20.42 -1.26 -14.55
CA THR A 138 -21.65 -2.04 -14.71
C THR A 138 -21.77 -3.02 -13.55
N LEU A 139 -22.74 -2.81 -12.67
CA LEU A 139 -23.07 -3.73 -11.58
C LEU A 139 -24.51 -4.21 -11.78
N ASN A 140 -24.72 -5.52 -11.89
CA ASN A 140 -26.04 -6.13 -12.13
C ASN A 140 -26.81 -5.54 -13.35
N GLY A 141 -26.08 -5.06 -14.36
CA GLY A 141 -26.66 -4.44 -15.57
C GLY A 141 -26.95 -2.94 -15.45
N GLU A 142 -26.72 -2.34 -14.28
CA GLU A 142 -26.89 -0.90 -14.03
C GLU A 142 -25.53 -0.20 -14.01
N GLN A 143 -25.51 1.07 -14.42
CA GLN A 143 -24.32 1.92 -14.30
C GLN A 143 -24.29 2.53 -12.91
N VAL A 144 -23.22 2.29 -12.19
CA VAL A 144 -23.06 2.70 -10.79
C VAL A 144 -21.78 3.53 -10.65
N PRO A 145 -21.81 4.69 -9.96
CA PRO A 145 -20.64 5.54 -9.82
C PRO A 145 -19.60 4.93 -8.88
N ARG A 146 -18.33 5.24 -9.16
CA ARG A 146 -17.15 4.96 -8.34
C ARG A 146 -16.29 6.20 -8.38
N TYR A 147 -15.78 6.61 -7.22
CA TYR A 147 -15.12 7.90 -7.08
C TYR A 147 -13.64 7.71 -6.77
N HIS A 148 -12.81 8.53 -7.39
CA HIS A 148 -11.40 8.64 -7.06
C HIS A 148 -11.10 10.11 -6.74
N TYR A 149 -10.40 10.40 -5.66
CA TYR A 149 -9.72 11.69 -5.48
C TYR A 149 -8.30 11.57 -6.01
N ILE A 150 -7.84 12.55 -6.77
CA ILE A 150 -6.46 12.65 -7.24
C ILE A 150 -5.92 14.05 -7.05
N TRP A 151 -4.69 14.17 -6.59
CA TRP A 151 -3.99 15.45 -6.46
C TRP A 151 -2.47 15.24 -6.53
N THR A 152 -1.75 16.34 -6.71
CA THR A 152 -0.30 16.40 -6.62
C THR A 152 0.13 17.02 -5.29
N ASN A 153 1.25 16.57 -4.75
CA ASN A 153 1.95 17.25 -3.66
C ASN A 153 3.46 17.13 -3.91
N GLU A 154 4.11 18.24 -4.24
CA GLU A 154 5.48 18.24 -4.76
C GLU A 154 5.64 17.29 -5.96
N ASN A 155 6.54 16.31 -5.88
CA ASN A 155 6.78 15.29 -6.89
C ASN A 155 5.95 14.00 -6.69
N PHE A 156 4.94 14.04 -5.82
CA PHE A 156 4.05 12.91 -5.57
C PHE A 156 2.68 13.11 -6.22
N VAL A 157 2.10 12.01 -6.69
CA VAL A 157 0.68 11.92 -7.04
C VAL A 157 0.00 11.01 -6.03
N PHE A 158 -1.07 11.50 -5.43
CA PHE A 158 -1.91 10.72 -4.53
C PHE A 158 -3.22 10.38 -5.20
N VAL A 159 -3.66 9.13 -5.01
CA VAL A 159 -4.98 8.67 -5.46
C VAL A 159 -5.69 7.95 -4.32
N VAL A 160 -6.89 8.41 -4.00
CA VAL A 160 -7.76 7.73 -3.02
C VAL A 160 -8.97 7.16 -3.73
N ARG A 161 -9.17 5.85 -3.65
CA ARG A 161 -10.24 5.11 -4.34
C ARG A 161 -10.82 4.01 -3.45
N GLY A 162 -12.00 3.53 -3.78
CA GLY A 162 -12.63 2.41 -3.08
C GLY A 162 -13.85 1.88 -3.82
N SER A 163 -14.34 0.70 -3.42
CA SER A 163 -15.55 0.11 -4.02
C SER A 163 -16.85 0.66 -3.42
N THR A 164 -16.95 2.00 -3.33
CA THR A 164 -18.09 2.71 -2.73
C THR A 164 -18.79 3.65 -3.71
N GLU A 165 -20.08 3.89 -3.46
CA GLU A 165 -20.90 4.93 -4.12
C GLU A 165 -20.92 6.23 -3.33
N ASP A 166 -20.22 6.30 -2.20
CA ASP A 166 -20.14 7.49 -1.36
C ASP A 166 -18.76 8.15 -1.50
N SER A 167 -18.72 9.31 -2.17
CA SER A 167 -17.49 10.09 -2.27
C SER A 167 -17.07 10.72 -0.95
N ALA A 168 -18.00 10.95 -0.01
CA ALA A 168 -17.67 11.57 1.27
C ALA A 168 -16.77 10.67 2.13
N THR A 169 -17.02 9.35 2.11
CA THR A 169 -16.15 8.34 2.74
C THR A 169 -14.72 8.42 2.22
N LEU A 170 -14.56 8.57 0.90
CA LEU A 170 -13.23 8.69 0.28
C LEU A 170 -12.58 10.03 0.58
N LEU A 171 -13.37 11.10 0.67
CA LEU A 171 -12.87 12.43 1.04
C LEU A 171 -12.35 12.46 2.48
N GLU A 172 -12.99 11.75 3.39
CA GLU A 172 -12.52 11.61 4.78
C GLU A 172 -11.14 10.94 4.82
N LEU A 173 -10.97 9.85 4.07
CA LEU A 173 -9.70 9.15 3.97
C LEU A 173 -8.63 10.01 3.27
N ALA A 174 -8.99 10.74 2.21
CA ALA A 174 -8.09 11.66 1.51
C ALA A 174 -7.61 12.80 2.42
N LYS A 175 -8.51 13.40 3.21
CA LYS A 175 -8.15 14.43 4.19
C LYS A 175 -7.22 13.92 5.27
N ALA A 176 -7.34 12.65 5.66
CA ALA A 176 -6.51 12.05 6.69
C ALA A 176 -5.04 11.91 6.28
N THR A 177 -4.72 11.97 4.97
CA THR A 177 -3.33 11.99 4.48
C THR A 177 -2.55 13.22 4.97
N GLY A 178 -3.26 14.32 5.30
CA GLY A 178 -2.66 15.54 5.85
C GLY A 178 -1.93 16.42 4.83
N PHE A 179 -1.75 15.94 3.60
CA PHE A 179 -1.33 16.75 2.46
C PHE A 179 -2.50 17.54 1.94
#